data_AF-A0A964NHL4-F1
#
_entry.id   AF-A0A964NHL4-F1
#
_cell.length_a   1.000
_cell.length_b   1.000
_cell.length_c   1.000
_cell.angle_alpha   90.00
_cell.angle_beta   90.00
_cell.angle_gamma   90.00
#
_symmetry.space_group_name_H-M   'P 1'
#
loop_
_entity.id
_entity.type
_entity.pdbx_description
1 polymer ?
#
loop_
_entity_poly.entity_id
_entity_poly.type
_entity_poly.pdbx_seq_one_letter_code
_entity_poly.pdbx_strand_id
1 'polypeptide(L)'
;MAERLGHQQRACEGGFWSEYSVCVADAECQENVEQRRACGQNGRGSERRVCLGGLWGQCSCQDPDVCSDGAGRFMDCPDVVDEAMSRCVAGAWGPYSVCPLPHPRTLPVQVVDVPNTPVELAIDTRGRQNNFETLCAEATGGDTLVTVRIAAAGRYPFTVTQADFDTVLSLRAVCEEVEAELACYDNTTLLRSGLDVDLEIGEYALLVDGVRGAVGTATVRIERAPPVPRCVAEGNEIHPNATPIEFPTTLEGEVICPVADRADYFGFQPEHPGLVFANMRPFAPHPGGESWGGFYGAGGNGIGVTQQSDGPFDVIAYAPAAAAYFFHVSNGSLAGTMAYDLVFNYSPTLSCEGWQRPGCQSCVDAYEPNNNINEPEAIALNQLMAPVSTCNRDFDFFAVQITADRDFRVVVNIRMMLGDLDLLVTDDREGPTLTLVQNGLQWTYTGRVARNARSFVRVYMDPGEAFYDLRVTQ
;
A
#
# COMPACT_ATOMS: atom_id res chain seq x y z
N MET A 1 -29.47 -17.96 37.57
CA MET A 1 -29.84 -18.26 38.97
C MET A 1 -28.80 -19.20 39.51
N ALA A 2 -27.99 -18.77 40.48
CA ALA A 2 -27.02 -19.65 41.13
C ALA A 2 -27.75 -20.45 42.23
N GLU A 3 -27.74 -21.78 42.15
CA GLU A 3 -28.31 -22.65 43.18
C GLU A 3 -27.48 -22.53 44.47
N ARG A 4 -28.12 -22.08 45.56
CA ARG A 4 -27.49 -22.00 46.90
C ARG A 4 -27.44 -23.41 47.49
N LEU A 5 -26.24 -23.95 47.70
CA LEU A 5 -26.04 -25.21 48.41
C LEU A 5 -26.12 -24.94 49.92
N GLY A 6 -27.16 -25.43 50.59
CA GLY A 6 -27.19 -25.51 52.06
C GLY A 6 -26.47 -26.77 52.53
N HIS A 7 -25.96 -26.76 53.77
CA HIS A 7 -25.36 -27.95 54.37
C HIS A 7 -26.25 -28.52 55.48
N GLN A 8 -26.27 -29.85 55.60
CA GLN A 8 -26.94 -30.58 56.69
C GLN A 8 -25.88 -31.32 57.51
N GLN A 9 -26.04 -31.35 58.82
CA GLN A 9 -25.13 -32.04 59.74
C GLN A 9 -25.86 -33.19 60.42
N ARG A 10 -25.16 -34.27 60.75
CA ARG A 10 -25.65 -35.34 61.64
C ARG A 10 -24.50 -35.88 62.49
N ALA A 11 -24.82 -36.38 63.67
CA ALA A 11 -23.84 -36.92 64.61
C ALA A 11 -23.81 -38.46 64.54
N CYS A 12 -22.68 -39.08 64.87
CA CYS A 12 -22.58 -40.53 65.05
C CYS A 12 -22.45 -40.81 66.54
N GLU A 13 -23.48 -41.43 67.13
CA GLU A 13 -23.52 -41.77 68.56
C GLU A 13 -23.87 -43.24 68.73
N GLY A 14 -23.08 -43.97 69.53
CA GLY A 14 -23.31 -45.41 69.76
C GLY A 14 -23.15 -46.29 68.52
N GLY A 15 -22.45 -45.83 67.48
CA GLY A 15 -22.26 -46.57 66.23
C GLY A 15 -23.38 -46.40 65.20
N PHE A 16 -24.36 -45.51 65.47
CA PHE A 16 -25.44 -45.17 64.55
C PHE A 16 -25.44 -43.67 64.26
N TRP A 17 -25.78 -43.30 63.02
CA TRP A 17 -25.93 -41.90 62.63
C TRP A 17 -27.30 -41.37 63.06
N SER A 18 -27.35 -40.16 63.63
CA SER A 18 -28.59 -39.44 63.87
C SER A 18 -29.28 -39.04 62.56
N GLU A 19 -30.53 -38.58 62.65
CA GLU A 19 -31.15 -37.90 61.51
C GLU A 19 -30.35 -36.64 61.13
N TYR A 20 -30.46 -36.25 59.86
CA TYR A 20 -29.88 -35.01 59.36
C TYR A 20 -30.58 -33.81 60.00
N SER A 21 -29.81 -32.78 60.34
CA SER A 21 -30.35 -31.47 60.71
C SER A 21 -31.13 -30.87 59.55
N VAL A 22 -32.05 -29.96 59.86
CA VAL A 22 -32.64 -29.08 58.84
C VAL A 22 -31.53 -28.36 58.06
N CYS A 23 -31.73 -28.14 56.76
CA CYS A 23 -30.77 -27.37 55.94
C CYS A 23 -30.61 -25.97 56.53
N VAL A 24 -29.41 -25.67 57.03
CA VAL A 24 -29.05 -24.30 57.40
C VAL A 24 -28.40 -23.70 56.16
N ALA A 25 -28.97 -22.61 55.64
CA ALA A 25 -28.31 -21.86 54.59
C ALA A 25 -27.02 -21.27 55.16
N ASP A 26 -25.90 -21.43 54.46
CA ASP A 26 -24.66 -20.76 54.83
C ASP A 26 -24.93 -19.26 54.95
N ALA A 27 -24.68 -18.69 56.14
CA ALA A 27 -24.74 -17.26 56.32
C ALA A 27 -23.74 -16.61 55.35
N GLU A 28 -24.19 -15.66 54.52
CA GLU A 28 -23.32 -15.01 53.53
C GLU A 28 -22.23 -14.15 54.19
N CYS A 29 -22.39 -13.87 55.49
CA CYS A 29 -21.46 -13.11 56.30
C CYS A 29 -21.57 -13.47 57.79
N GLN A 30 -20.51 -13.16 58.53
CA GLN A 30 -20.50 -13.29 59.99
C GLN A 30 -21.23 -12.09 60.61
N GLU A 31 -22.05 -12.36 61.63
CA GLU A 31 -22.87 -11.36 62.32
C GLU A 31 -22.05 -10.15 62.78
N ASN A 32 -22.57 -8.94 62.55
CA ASN A 32 -21.94 -7.65 62.86
C ASN A 32 -20.60 -7.37 62.16
N VAL A 33 -20.20 -8.18 61.18
CA VAL A 33 -19.04 -7.83 60.34
C VAL A 33 -19.44 -6.71 59.40
N GLU A 34 -18.55 -5.73 59.30
CA GLU A 34 -18.66 -4.65 58.33
C GLU A 34 -17.85 -4.97 57.10
N GLN A 35 -18.41 -4.63 55.94
CA GLN A 35 -17.68 -4.66 54.68
C GLN A 35 -17.73 -3.29 54.03
N ARG A 36 -16.56 -2.81 53.65
CA ARG A 36 -16.40 -1.65 52.77
C ARG A 36 -16.03 -2.12 51.39
N ARG A 37 -16.68 -1.56 50.38
CA ARG A 37 -16.32 -1.77 48.97
C ARG A 37 -16.18 -0.41 48.30
N ALA A 38 -15.27 -0.36 47.34
CA ALA A 38 -15.21 0.75 46.40
C ALA A 38 -16.46 0.73 45.52
N CYS A 39 -17.03 1.89 45.26
CA CYS A 39 -18.19 2.07 44.40
C CYS A 39 -18.07 3.42 43.66
N GLY A 40 -19.01 3.74 42.78
CA GLY A 40 -18.99 5.01 42.05
C GLY A 40 -18.30 4.96 40.68
N GLN A 41 -18.45 6.02 39.88
CA GLN A 41 -18.06 6.03 38.46
C GLN A 41 -16.55 5.82 38.24
N ASN A 42 -15.70 6.33 39.14
CA ASN A 42 -14.25 6.11 39.11
C ASN A 42 -13.74 5.18 40.21
N GLY A 43 -14.64 4.45 40.89
CA GLY A 43 -14.29 3.57 42.01
C GLY A 43 -13.73 4.31 43.25
N ARG A 44 -13.95 5.63 43.35
CA ARG A 44 -13.50 6.47 44.48
C ARG A 44 -14.55 6.60 45.59
N GLY A 45 -15.80 6.27 45.29
CA GLY A 45 -16.85 6.18 46.28
C GLY A 45 -16.67 5.00 47.23
N SER A 46 -17.30 5.08 48.40
CA SER A 46 -17.29 3.98 49.37
C SER A 46 -18.71 3.61 49.75
N GLU A 47 -19.02 2.33 49.64
CA GLU A 47 -20.20 1.75 50.27
C GLU A 47 -19.80 0.98 51.53
N ARG A 48 -20.60 1.11 52.58
CA ARG A 48 -20.46 0.37 53.84
C ARG A 48 -21.74 -0.41 54.06
N ARG A 49 -21.60 -1.70 54.34
CA ARG A 49 -22.71 -2.59 54.72
C ARG A 49 -22.35 -3.41 55.95
N VAL A 50 -23.34 -3.67 56.79
CA VAL A 50 -23.20 -4.47 58.03
C VAL A 50 -23.98 -5.76 57.84
N CYS A 51 -23.40 -6.88 58.28
CA CYS A 51 -24.08 -8.16 58.31
C CYS A 51 -25.02 -8.24 59.50
N LEU A 52 -26.32 -8.43 59.26
CA LEU A 52 -27.33 -8.64 60.30
C LEU A 52 -28.18 -9.85 59.95
N GLY A 53 -28.28 -10.82 60.86
CA GLY A 53 -28.97 -12.09 60.64
C GLY A 53 -28.37 -12.94 59.52
N GLY A 54 -27.04 -12.89 59.34
CA GLY A 54 -26.32 -13.63 58.28
C GLY A 54 -26.53 -13.11 56.85
N LEU A 55 -27.12 -11.92 56.68
CA LEU A 55 -27.32 -11.25 55.39
C LEU A 55 -26.70 -9.85 55.42
N TRP A 56 -26.11 -9.45 54.30
CA TRP A 56 -25.62 -8.08 54.13
C TRP A 56 -26.79 -7.10 54.02
N GLY A 57 -26.79 -6.04 54.83
CA GLY A 57 -27.74 -4.93 54.69
C GLY A 57 -27.65 -4.22 53.33
N GLN A 58 -28.72 -3.52 52.94
CA GLN A 58 -28.72 -2.68 51.74
C GLN A 58 -27.69 -1.55 51.85
N CYS A 59 -26.97 -1.29 50.77
CA CYS A 59 -25.99 -0.22 50.68
C CYS A 59 -26.44 0.87 49.70
N SER A 60 -26.13 2.12 50.03
CA SER A 60 -26.09 3.22 49.07
C SER A 60 -24.64 3.63 48.88
N CYS A 61 -24.22 3.77 47.61
CA CYS A 61 -22.89 4.25 47.30
C CYS A 61 -22.79 5.74 47.63
N GLN A 62 -21.81 6.12 48.45
CA GLN A 62 -21.42 7.52 48.61
C GLN A 62 -20.27 7.80 47.66
N ASP A 63 -20.59 8.37 46.50
CA ASP A 63 -19.65 8.78 45.47
C ASP A 63 -19.77 10.29 45.24
N PRO A 64 -18.73 11.09 45.57
CA PRO A 64 -18.74 12.53 45.31
C PRO A 64 -18.46 12.89 43.84
N ASP A 65 -18.09 11.91 43.01
CA ASP A 65 -17.71 12.16 41.62
C ASP A 65 -18.94 12.55 40.78
N VAL A 66 -18.81 13.63 40.01
CA VAL A 66 -19.84 14.10 39.05
C VAL A 66 -19.50 13.75 37.61
N CYS A 67 -18.30 13.21 37.37
CA CYS A 67 -17.80 12.81 36.06
C CYS A 67 -16.75 11.69 36.17
N SER A 68 -16.54 10.98 35.07
CA SER A 68 -15.46 9.99 34.97
C SER A 68 -14.13 10.66 34.64
N ASP A 69 -13.02 10.28 35.27
CA ASP A 69 -11.72 10.90 35.05
C ASP A 69 -11.30 10.81 33.57
N GLY A 70 -10.85 11.94 33.01
CA GLY A 70 -10.49 12.04 31.60
C GLY A 70 -11.67 12.31 30.65
N ALA A 71 -12.92 12.22 31.12
CA ALA A 71 -14.07 12.65 30.34
C ALA A 71 -13.94 14.15 29.97
N GLY A 72 -14.37 14.50 28.76
CA GLY A 72 -14.44 15.87 28.26
C GLY A 72 -15.88 16.36 28.21
N ARG A 73 -16.09 17.67 28.42
CA ARG A 73 -17.34 18.35 28.06
C ARG A 73 -17.04 19.67 27.39
N PHE A 74 -17.93 20.07 26.49
CA PHE A 74 -17.83 21.29 25.71
C PHE A 74 -18.86 22.32 26.17
N MET A 75 -18.56 23.58 25.90
CA MET A 75 -19.47 24.71 26.07
C MET A 75 -19.21 25.69 24.94
N ASP A 76 -20.27 26.15 24.29
CA ASP A 76 -20.19 27.18 23.25
C ASP A 76 -19.59 28.47 23.81
N CYS A 77 -18.64 29.05 23.09
CA CYS A 77 -18.13 30.37 23.43
C CYS A 77 -19.17 31.45 23.04
N PRO A 78 -19.46 32.46 23.89
CA PRO A 78 -20.54 33.43 23.65
C PRO A 78 -20.41 34.28 22.37
N ASP A 79 -19.19 34.43 21.84
CA ASP A 79 -18.86 35.40 20.79
C ASP A 79 -18.09 34.81 19.59
N VAL A 80 -17.84 33.49 19.57
CA VAL A 80 -17.15 32.78 18.47
C VAL A 80 -17.79 31.41 18.26
N VAL A 81 -17.68 30.85 17.04
CA VAL A 81 -18.16 29.49 16.68
C VAL A 81 -17.29 28.36 17.27
N ASP A 82 -16.44 28.68 18.25
CA ASP A 82 -15.57 27.71 18.91
C ASP A 82 -16.19 27.16 20.20
N GLU A 83 -15.74 25.97 20.60
CA GLU A 83 -16.09 25.34 21.86
C GLU A 83 -14.94 25.41 22.87
N ALA A 84 -15.25 25.70 24.14
CA ALA A 84 -14.31 25.53 25.24
C ALA A 84 -14.43 24.13 25.84
N MET A 85 -13.30 23.44 26.03
CA MET A 85 -13.26 22.10 26.61
C MET A 85 -12.92 22.14 28.11
N SER A 86 -13.65 21.39 28.93
CA SER A 86 -13.31 21.08 30.32
C SER A 86 -13.02 19.58 30.45
N ARG A 87 -11.96 19.22 31.17
CA ARG A 87 -11.61 17.82 31.49
C ARG A 87 -11.97 17.49 32.93
N CYS A 88 -12.51 16.30 33.15
CA CYS A 88 -12.74 15.76 34.48
C CYS A 88 -11.41 15.30 35.10
N VAL A 89 -11.08 15.84 36.28
CA VAL A 89 -9.89 15.46 37.05
C VAL A 89 -10.31 15.23 38.49
N ALA A 90 -10.05 14.02 38.96
CA ALA A 90 -10.40 13.58 40.30
C ALA A 90 -11.91 13.65 40.59
N GLY A 91 -12.73 13.20 39.64
CA GLY A 91 -14.19 13.16 39.79
C GLY A 91 -14.91 14.49 39.67
N ALA A 92 -14.19 15.59 39.43
CA ALA A 92 -14.74 16.93 39.26
C ALA A 92 -14.32 17.54 37.93
N TRP A 93 -15.23 18.31 37.31
CA TRP A 93 -14.91 19.08 36.10
C TRP A 93 -13.92 20.20 36.42
N GLY A 94 -12.79 20.21 35.73
CA GLY A 94 -11.84 21.33 35.76
C GLY A 94 -12.42 22.61 35.14
N PRO A 95 -11.71 23.74 35.24
CA PRO A 95 -12.09 24.94 34.50
C PRO A 95 -12.12 24.63 33.00
N TYR A 96 -13.04 25.28 32.29
CA TYR A 96 -13.00 25.29 30.83
C TYR A 96 -11.69 25.92 30.35
N SER A 97 -11.15 25.42 29.24
CA SER A 97 -10.10 26.13 28.51
C SER A 97 -10.55 27.56 28.23
N VAL A 98 -9.60 28.50 28.23
CA VAL A 98 -9.90 29.85 27.75
C VAL A 98 -10.43 29.74 26.32
N CYS A 99 -11.56 30.40 26.04
CA CYS A 99 -12.01 30.56 24.66
C CYS A 99 -10.83 31.15 23.88
N PRO A 100 -10.45 30.55 22.75
CA PRO A 100 -9.46 31.16 21.88
C PRO A 100 -9.89 32.60 21.64
N LEU A 101 -8.98 33.56 21.82
CA LEU A 101 -9.23 34.90 21.29
C LEU A 101 -9.58 34.73 19.82
N PRO A 102 -10.51 35.54 19.26
CA PRO A 102 -10.88 35.44 17.86
C PRO A 102 -9.59 35.50 17.06
N HIS A 103 -9.18 34.34 16.53
CA HIS A 103 -8.13 34.32 15.54
C HIS A 103 -8.72 35.14 14.40
N PRO A 104 -7.98 36.10 13.83
CA PRO A 104 -8.40 36.73 12.60
C PRO A 104 -8.32 35.67 11.48
N ARG A 105 -9.21 34.66 11.50
CA ARG A 105 -9.39 33.65 10.46
C ARG A 105 -10.19 34.20 9.29
N THR A 106 -10.32 35.52 9.17
CA THR A 106 -10.64 36.13 7.89
C THR A 106 -9.35 36.25 7.08
N LEU A 107 -8.72 35.11 6.75
CA LEU A 107 -7.92 35.09 5.53
C LEU A 107 -8.88 35.52 4.41
N PRO A 108 -8.47 36.41 3.50
CA PRO A 108 -9.26 36.65 2.30
C PRO A 108 -9.35 35.33 1.55
N VAL A 109 -10.48 34.64 1.72
CA VAL A 109 -10.74 33.36 1.05
C VAL A 109 -11.10 33.67 -0.38
N GLN A 110 -10.30 33.19 -1.31
CA GLN A 110 -10.67 33.22 -2.71
C GLN A 110 -11.80 32.20 -2.91
N VAL A 111 -12.94 32.64 -3.45
CA VAL A 111 -14.04 31.75 -3.79
C VAL A 111 -14.03 31.53 -5.30
N VAL A 112 -14.13 30.27 -5.71
CA VAL A 112 -14.04 29.84 -7.11
C VAL A 112 -15.22 28.93 -7.42
N ASP A 113 -16.04 29.34 -8.39
CA ASP A 113 -17.03 28.46 -8.99
C ASP A 113 -16.36 27.60 -10.07
N VAL A 114 -16.53 26.28 -10.01
CA VAL A 114 -15.99 25.34 -10.99
C VAL A 114 -17.10 24.91 -11.96
N PRO A 115 -17.21 25.57 -13.13
CA PRO A 115 -18.16 25.18 -14.16
C PRO A 115 -17.71 23.87 -14.86
N ASN A 116 -18.41 23.50 -15.93
CA ASN A 116 -18.00 22.39 -16.81
C ASN A 116 -16.78 22.73 -17.70
N THR A 117 -16.15 23.90 -17.53
CA THR A 117 -14.93 24.30 -18.25
C THR A 117 -13.78 24.40 -17.27
N PRO A 118 -12.54 24.11 -17.70
CA PRO A 118 -11.36 24.23 -16.83
C PRO A 118 -11.21 25.64 -16.25
N VAL A 119 -10.81 25.70 -14.98
CA VAL A 119 -10.49 26.92 -14.24
C VAL A 119 -9.03 26.89 -13.84
N GLU A 120 -8.32 28.01 -14.00
CA GLU A 120 -6.95 28.18 -13.51
C GLU A 120 -6.90 29.17 -12.35
N LEU A 121 -6.25 28.76 -11.26
CA LEU A 121 -6.14 29.51 -10.02
C LEU A 121 -4.68 29.86 -9.74
N ALA A 122 -4.39 31.16 -9.72
CA ALA A 122 -3.09 31.65 -9.28
C ALA A 122 -3.03 31.66 -7.75
N ILE A 123 -2.00 31.02 -7.20
CA ILE A 123 -1.76 30.83 -5.76
C ILE A 123 -0.42 31.47 -5.39
N ASP A 124 -0.37 32.12 -4.23
CA ASP A 124 0.86 32.70 -3.66
C ASP A 124 0.90 32.46 -2.14
N THR A 125 1.78 31.55 -1.73
CA THR A 125 1.98 31.13 -0.34
C THR A 125 2.99 32.01 0.40
N ARG A 126 3.64 32.97 -0.28
CA ARG A 126 4.71 33.78 0.32
C ARG A 126 4.15 34.74 1.37
N GLY A 127 4.81 34.78 2.53
CA GLY A 127 4.41 35.63 3.65
C GLY A 127 3.10 35.21 4.32
N ARG A 128 2.53 34.06 3.94
CA ARG A 128 1.39 33.44 4.63
C ARG A 128 1.88 32.68 5.87
N GLN A 129 0.97 32.44 6.80
CA GLN A 129 1.22 31.64 8.01
C GLN A 129 0.90 30.17 7.74
N ASN A 130 1.54 29.27 8.48
CA ASN A 130 1.18 27.86 8.56
C ASN A 130 0.11 27.67 9.66
N ASN A 131 -1.15 27.76 9.29
CA ASN A 131 -2.32 27.66 10.15
C ASN A 131 -3.09 26.34 9.98
N PHE A 132 -2.82 25.55 8.94
CA PHE A 132 -3.56 24.34 8.61
C PHE A 132 -2.61 23.14 8.45
N GLU A 133 -2.77 22.11 9.30
CA GLU A 133 -2.04 20.84 9.17
C GLU A 133 -2.70 19.94 8.13
N THR A 134 -1.95 19.28 7.25
CA THR A 134 -2.45 18.26 6.29
C THR A 134 -2.16 16.84 6.76
N LEU A 135 -2.94 15.83 6.32
CA LEU A 135 -2.66 14.44 6.68
C LEU A 135 -1.51 13.83 5.86
N CYS A 136 -1.20 14.42 4.70
CA CYS A 136 -0.07 14.01 3.88
C CYS A 136 1.08 15.03 3.97
N ALA A 137 2.30 14.49 3.93
CA ALA A 137 3.57 15.22 3.91
C ALA A 137 3.86 16.12 5.12
N GLU A 138 5.09 16.62 5.19
CA GLU A 138 5.50 17.64 6.17
C GLU A 138 5.14 19.04 5.65
N ALA A 139 3.86 19.26 5.34
CA ALA A 139 3.32 20.53 4.85
C ALA A 139 3.46 21.58 5.97
N THR A 140 4.51 22.38 5.86
CA THR A 140 4.92 23.34 6.91
C THR A 140 5.19 24.72 6.35
N GLY A 141 4.74 24.96 5.11
CA GLY A 141 4.87 26.19 4.36
C GLY A 141 3.84 27.23 4.78
N GLY A 142 3.62 28.22 3.92
CA GLY A 142 2.56 29.20 4.12
C GLY A 142 1.27 28.74 3.47
N ASP A 143 0.15 28.81 4.19
CA ASP A 143 -1.12 28.33 3.65
C ASP A 143 -1.83 29.33 2.74
N THR A 144 -2.33 28.83 1.62
CA THR A 144 -3.39 29.50 0.86
C THR A 144 -4.64 28.64 0.83
N LEU A 145 -5.74 29.22 1.32
CA LEU A 145 -7.06 28.60 1.36
C LEU A 145 -7.95 29.16 0.25
N VAL A 146 -8.56 28.26 -0.51
CA VAL A 146 -9.54 28.57 -1.57
C VAL A 146 -10.83 27.82 -1.30
N THR A 147 -11.98 28.51 -1.33
CA THR A 147 -13.29 27.85 -1.37
C THR A 147 -13.64 27.49 -2.80
N VAL A 148 -13.81 26.20 -3.06
CA VAL A 148 -14.16 25.65 -4.37
C VAL A 148 -15.64 25.24 -4.36
N ARG A 149 -16.43 25.79 -5.28
CA ARG A 149 -17.86 25.49 -5.41
C ARG A 149 -18.10 24.57 -6.60
N ILE A 150 -18.61 23.38 -6.31
CA ILE A 150 -18.89 22.34 -7.29
C ILE A 150 -20.35 22.44 -7.71
N ALA A 151 -20.59 22.82 -8.97
CA ALA A 151 -21.94 23.03 -9.51
C ALA A 151 -22.62 21.73 -9.97
N ALA A 152 -21.88 20.65 -10.17
CA ALA A 152 -22.40 19.35 -10.61
C ALA A 152 -21.58 18.21 -10.00
N ALA A 153 -22.24 17.19 -9.47
CA ALA A 153 -21.55 16.02 -8.96
C ALA A 153 -20.73 15.34 -10.07
N GLY A 154 -19.55 14.83 -9.73
CA GLY A 154 -18.67 14.13 -10.66
C GLY A 154 -17.22 14.12 -10.20
N ARG A 155 -16.34 13.74 -11.11
CA ARG A 155 -14.91 13.61 -10.85
C ARG A 155 -14.16 14.88 -11.22
N TYR A 156 -13.24 15.29 -10.36
CA TYR A 156 -12.52 16.55 -10.47
C TYR A 156 -11.01 16.36 -10.24
N PRO A 157 -10.20 16.37 -11.31
CA PRO A 157 -8.77 16.58 -11.19
C PRO A 157 -8.44 18.02 -10.76
N PHE A 158 -7.57 18.13 -9.77
CA PHE A 158 -6.88 19.35 -9.35
C PHE A 158 -5.41 19.16 -9.70
N THR A 159 -4.86 19.94 -10.62
CA THR A 159 -3.48 19.75 -11.09
C THR A 159 -2.68 21.03 -10.93
N VAL A 160 -1.54 20.97 -10.25
CA VAL A 160 -0.57 22.07 -10.26
C VAL A 160 0.14 22.09 -11.62
N THR A 161 -0.21 23.03 -12.49
CA THR A 161 0.36 23.13 -13.85
C THR A 161 1.68 23.90 -13.87
N GLN A 162 1.88 24.79 -12.91
CA GLN A 162 3.09 25.59 -12.71
C GLN A 162 3.33 25.76 -11.20
N ALA A 163 4.57 25.61 -10.75
CA ALA A 163 4.99 25.92 -9.40
C ALA A 163 6.48 26.24 -9.39
N ASP A 164 6.90 27.18 -8.53
CA ASP A 164 8.30 27.50 -8.23
C ASP A 164 8.76 26.95 -6.87
N PHE A 165 7.91 26.16 -6.20
CA PHE A 165 8.16 25.51 -4.92
C PHE A 165 7.52 24.11 -4.89
N ASP A 166 7.89 23.31 -3.89
CA ASP A 166 7.36 21.95 -3.69
C ASP A 166 5.97 22.02 -3.02
N THR A 167 4.92 21.87 -3.82
CA THR A 167 3.52 22.10 -3.39
C THR A 167 2.91 20.88 -2.71
N VAL A 168 2.02 21.10 -1.73
CA VAL A 168 1.07 20.10 -1.22
C VAL A 168 -0.34 20.59 -1.51
N LEU A 169 -1.22 19.70 -2.01
CA LEU A 169 -2.65 19.97 -2.13
C LEU A 169 -3.41 19.14 -1.10
N SER A 170 -4.34 19.78 -0.39
CA SER A 170 -5.31 19.13 0.51
C SER A 170 -6.71 19.64 0.20
N LEU A 171 -7.68 18.74 0.04
CA LEU A 171 -9.08 19.09 -0.18
C LEU A 171 -9.93 18.59 0.98
N ARG A 172 -10.78 19.45 1.55
CA ARG A 172 -11.62 19.14 2.71
C ARG A 172 -13.09 19.46 2.48
N ALA A 173 -13.95 18.67 3.11
CA ALA A 173 -15.38 18.96 3.19
C ALA A 173 -15.70 20.07 4.20
N VAL A 174 -14.90 20.17 5.28
CA VAL A 174 -15.00 21.22 6.30
C VAL A 174 -13.63 21.86 6.46
N CYS A 175 -13.55 23.18 6.34
CA CYS A 175 -12.27 23.91 6.27
C CYS A 175 -11.39 23.71 7.52
N GLU A 176 -11.99 23.72 8.71
CA GLU A 176 -11.25 23.79 9.98
C GLU A 176 -10.94 22.42 10.58
N GLU A 177 -11.51 21.35 10.02
CA GLU A 177 -11.38 19.99 10.52
C GLU A 177 -10.40 19.22 9.65
N VAL A 178 -9.26 18.82 10.22
CA VAL A 178 -8.26 18.00 9.50
C VAL A 178 -8.83 16.61 9.19
N GLU A 179 -9.72 16.09 10.03
CA GLU A 179 -10.41 14.81 9.83
C GLU A 179 -11.43 14.85 8.68
N ALA A 180 -11.82 16.05 8.22
CA ALA A 180 -12.70 16.23 7.05
C ALA A 180 -11.92 16.28 5.72
N GLU A 181 -10.63 15.96 5.72
CA GLU A 181 -9.79 15.87 4.53
C GLU A 181 -10.20 14.68 3.66
N LEU A 182 -10.63 14.99 2.43
CA LEU A 182 -11.09 14.03 1.43
C LEU A 182 -9.92 13.43 0.66
N ALA A 183 -8.91 14.26 0.36
CA ALA A 183 -7.70 13.84 -0.33
C ALA A 183 -6.55 14.80 -0.02
N CYS A 184 -5.34 14.26 -0.03
CA CYS A 184 -4.11 15.01 0.10
C CYS A 184 -3.01 14.37 -0.73
N TYR A 185 -2.20 15.19 -1.38
CA TYR A 185 -1.08 14.72 -2.20
C TYR A 185 0.03 15.76 -2.30
N ASP A 186 1.30 15.31 -2.31
CA ASP A 186 2.50 16.17 -2.31
C ASP A 186 3.36 16.06 -3.59
N ASN A 187 3.22 15.03 -4.44
CA ASN A 187 4.16 14.82 -5.56
C ASN A 187 3.61 14.05 -6.78
N THR A 188 3.09 14.76 -7.79
CA THR A 188 2.80 14.18 -9.15
C THR A 188 4.06 14.18 -10.02
N THR A 189 4.87 15.21 -9.86
CA THR A 189 6.25 15.35 -10.37
C THR A 189 7.01 16.13 -9.29
N LEU A 190 8.34 16.07 -9.27
CA LEU A 190 9.24 16.58 -8.19
C LEU A 190 8.83 17.84 -7.40
N LEU A 191 8.06 18.78 -7.96
CA LEU A 191 7.63 20.02 -7.29
C LEU A 191 6.11 20.26 -7.32
N ARG A 192 5.32 19.37 -7.94
CA ARG A 192 3.93 19.66 -8.31
C ARG A 192 3.02 18.61 -7.73
N SER A 193 1.96 19.05 -7.09
CA SER A 193 0.91 18.20 -6.55
C SER A 193 -0.30 18.09 -7.45
N GLY A 194 -1.13 17.09 -7.18
CA GLY A 194 -2.37 16.85 -7.89
C GLY A 194 -3.30 15.95 -7.11
N LEU A 195 -4.60 16.25 -7.18
CA LEU A 195 -5.67 15.44 -6.59
C LEU A 195 -6.59 14.98 -7.70
N ASP A 196 -7.21 13.83 -7.52
CA ASP A 196 -8.27 13.35 -8.40
C ASP A 196 -9.36 12.71 -7.54
N VAL A 197 -10.51 13.39 -7.44
CA VAL A 197 -11.53 13.11 -6.43
C VAL A 197 -12.93 13.17 -7.02
N ASP A 198 -13.80 12.27 -6.56
CA ASP A 198 -15.23 12.35 -6.80
C ASP A 198 -15.87 13.29 -5.78
N LEU A 199 -16.56 14.33 -6.27
CA LEU A 199 -17.19 15.35 -5.45
C LEU A 199 -18.68 15.44 -5.77
N GLU A 200 -19.47 15.57 -4.71
CA GLU A 200 -20.87 15.94 -4.80
C GLU A 200 -21.02 17.46 -4.98
N ILE A 201 -22.23 17.91 -5.35
CA ILE A 201 -22.57 19.34 -5.38
C ILE A 201 -22.36 19.93 -3.98
N GLY A 202 -21.54 20.97 -3.87
CA GLY A 202 -21.21 21.56 -2.57
C GLY A 202 -20.08 22.57 -2.61
N GLU A 203 -19.72 23.06 -1.42
CA GLU A 203 -18.53 23.88 -1.20
C GLU A 203 -17.45 23.04 -0.52
N TYR A 204 -16.20 23.20 -0.97
CA TYR A 204 -15.04 22.49 -0.43
C TYR A 204 -13.91 23.48 -0.15
N ALA A 205 -13.04 23.13 0.77
CA ALA A 205 -11.83 23.89 1.09
C ALA A 205 -10.63 23.24 0.40
N LEU A 206 -10.06 23.93 -0.60
CA LEU A 206 -8.77 23.57 -1.19
C LEU A 206 -7.67 24.34 -0.48
N LEU A 207 -6.80 23.62 0.20
CA LEU A 207 -5.59 24.12 0.81
C LEU A 207 -4.40 23.85 -0.12
N VAL A 208 -3.61 24.89 -0.35
CA VAL A 208 -2.32 24.81 -1.04
C VAL A 208 -1.24 25.26 -0.08
N ASP A 209 -0.32 24.34 0.22
CA ASP A 209 0.81 24.55 1.12
C ASP A 209 2.12 24.08 0.46
N GLY A 210 3.26 24.16 1.17
CA GLY A 210 4.55 23.68 0.72
C GLY A 210 5.24 22.74 1.69
N VAL A 211 5.95 21.76 1.12
CA VAL A 211 6.70 20.75 1.88
C VAL A 211 7.86 21.43 2.62
N ARG A 212 8.03 21.12 3.92
CA ARG A 212 9.19 21.54 4.74
C ARG A 212 9.45 23.06 4.74
N GLY A 213 8.37 23.85 4.80
CA GLY A 213 8.47 25.30 4.83
C GLY A 213 8.68 25.96 3.47
N ALA A 214 8.58 25.20 2.37
CA ALA A 214 8.64 25.75 1.02
C ALA A 214 7.48 26.73 0.80
N VAL A 215 7.77 27.84 0.12
CA VAL A 215 6.77 28.86 -0.23
C VAL A 215 7.09 29.42 -1.61
N GLY A 216 6.07 29.91 -2.30
CA GLY A 216 6.22 30.38 -3.67
C GLY A 216 4.88 30.68 -4.35
N THR A 217 4.90 30.61 -5.66
CA THR A 217 3.72 30.77 -6.52
C THR A 217 3.41 29.49 -7.27
N ALA A 218 2.11 29.24 -7.45
CA ALA A 218 1.62 28.09 -8.20
C ALA A 218 0.38 28.43 -9.02
N THR A 219 0.11 27.64 -10.05
CA THR A 219 -1.15 27.67 -10.80
C THR A 219 -1.83 26.32 -10.66
N VAL A 220 -3.02 26.29 -10.05
CA VAL A 220 -3.84 25.08 -9.92
C VAL A 220 -4.92 25.10 -10.99
N ARG A 221 -4.94 24.08 -11.85
CA ARG A 221 -6.01 23.84 -12.81
C ARG A 221 -7.03 22.89 -12.19
N ILE A 222 -8.29 23.28 -12.21
CA ILE A 222 -9.42 22.47 -11.77
C ILE A 222 -10.34 22.27 -12.96
N GLU A 223 -10.68 21.04 -13.29
CA GLU A 223 -11.65 20.73 -14.33
C GLU A 223 -12.54 19.57 -13.93
N ARG A 224 -13.77 19.56 -14.43
CA ARG A 224 -14.63 18.38 -14.30
C ARG A 224 -14.20 17.38 -15.35
N ALA A 225 -13.76 16.20 -14.92
CA ALA A 225 -13.49 15.11 -15.84
C ALA A 225 -14.79 14.79 -16.61
N PRO A 226 -14.70 14.42 -17.90
CA PRO A 226 -15.84 13.90 -18.62
C PRO A 226 -16.45 12.75 -17.78
N PRO A 227 -17.79 12.66 -17.69
CA PRO A 227 -18.41 11.57 -16.96
C PRO A 227 -17.84 10.27 -17.51
N VAL A 228 -17.26 9.45 -16.62
CA VAL A 228 -16.83 8.11 -16.97
C VAL A 228 -18.01 7.44 -17.67
N PRO A 229 -17.84 6.87 -18.89
CA PRO A 229 -18.91 6.19 -19.58
C PRO A 229 -19.58 5.23 -18.58
N ARG A 230 -20.90 5.42 -18.33
CA ARG A 230 -21.64 4.47 -17.49
C ARG A 230 -21.42 3.10 -18.08
N CYS A 231 -21.13 2.09 -17.25
CA CYS A 231 -21.02 0.68 -17.63
C CYS A 231 -22.19 0.29 -18.55
N VAL A 232 -22.02 0.44 -19.86
CA VAL A 232 -22.82 -0.22 -20.87
C VAL A 232 -21.95 -1.40 -21.21
N ALA A 233 -22.48 -2.64 -21.14
CA ALA A 233 -21.77 -3.83 -21.59
C ALA A 233 -20.98 -3.47 -22.86
N GLU A 234 -19.65 -3.46 -22.74
CA GLU A 234 -18.84 -2.83 -23.76
C GLU A 234 -18.87 -3.72 -25.00
N GLY A 235 -19.11 -3.14 -26.17
CA GLY A 235 -19.04 -3.87 -27.44
C GLY A 235 -17.64 -4.41 -27.76
N ASN A 236 -16.66 -4.06 -26.93
CA ASN A 236 -15.25 -4.41 -27.04
C ASN A 236 -14.78 -5.42 -25.99
N GLU A 237 -15.67 -6.04 -25.21
CA GLU A 237 -15.30 -7.24 -24.44
C GLU A 237 -14.89 -8.34 -25.43
N ILE A 238 -13.59 -8.49 -25.61
CA ILE A 238 -12.99 -9.50 -26.46
C ILE A 238 -13.16 -10.85 -25.74
N HIS A 239 -14.29 -11.51 -25.99
CA HIS A 239 -14.36 -12.96 -25.83
C HIS A 239 -13.17 -13.60 -26.57
N PRO A 240 -12.69 -14.81 -26.19
CA PRO A 240 -11.48 -15.44 -26.73
C PRO A 240 -11.39 -15.64 -28.27
N ASN A 241 -12.38 -15.14 -29.02
CA ASN A 241 -12.45 -15.13 -30.48
C ASN A 241 -12.39 -13.71 -31.12
N ALA A 242 -12.19 -12.62 -30.38
CA ALA A 242 -12.18 -11.30 -31.02
C ALA A 242 -10.85 -10.98 -31.72
N THR A 243 -10.93 -10.02 -32.64
CA THR A 243 -9.82 -9.54 -33.45
C THR A 243 -8.74 -8.86 -32.58
N PRO A 244 -7.45 -9.14 -32.82
CA PRO A 244 -6.34 -8.51 -32.11
C PRO A 244 -6.34 -6.98 -32.21
N ILE A 245 -5.87 -6.32 -31.15
CA ILE A 245 -5.66 -4.85 -31.11
C ILE A 245 -4.38 -4.49 -31.89
N GLU A 246 -4.41 -3.42 -32.69
CA GLU A 246 -3.22 -2.88 -33.41
C GLU A 246 -2.32 -2.02 -32.49
N PHE A 247 -1.03 -1.85 -32.80
CA PHE A 247 -0.05 -1.13 -31.95
C PHE A 247 0.67 0.02 -32.67
N PRO A 248 1.19 1.03 -31.92
CA PRO A 248 1.05 1.23 -30.48
C PRO A 248 -0.34 1.77 -30.13
N THR A 249 -0.93 1.26 -29.05
CA THR A 249 -2.26 1.71 -28.60
C THR A 249 -2.27 1.87 -27.09
N THR A 250 -2.78 3.01 -26.65
CA THR A 250 -3.23 3.23 -25.27
C THR A 250 -4.74 2.97 -25.25
N LEU A 251 -5.19 2.09 -24.38
CA LEU A 251 -6.61 1.98 -24.05
C LEU A 251 -6.86 2.92 -22.87
N GLU A 252 -7.46 4.07 -23.18
CA GLU A 252 -7.77 5.12 -22.20
C GLU A 252 -9.19 4.93 -21.68
N GLY A 253 -9.36 4.91 -20.36
CA GLY A 253 -10.68 4.98 -19.75
C GLY A 253 -11.48 3.68 -19.68
N GLU A 254 -10.81 2.52 -19.68
CA GLU A 254 -11.46 1.21 -19.49
C GLU A 254 -11.95 1.06 -18.04
N VAL A 255 -13.08 0.37 -17.83
CA VAL A 255 -13.73 0.28 -16.52
C VAL A 255 -14.12 -1.16 -16.19
N ILE A 256 -13.50 -1.75 -15.16
CA ILE A 256 -13.97 -3.02 -14.58
C ILE A 256 -15.16 -2.73 -13.67
N CYS A 257 -16.32 -3.27 -14.01
CA CYS A 257 -17.56 -3.03 -13.29
C CYS A 257 -17.92 -4.24 -12.39
N PRO A 258 -17.98 -4.10 -11.05
CA PRO A 258 -18.08 -5.20 -10.07
C PRO A 258 -19.35 -6.06 -10.18
N VAL A 259 -20.31 -5.67 -11.03
CA VAL A 259 -21.59 -6.36 -11.22
C VAL A 259 -21.78 -6.85 -12.67
N ALA A 260 -21.00 -6.38 -13.64
CA ALA A 260 -21.19 -6.67 -15.08
C ALA A 260 -20.04 -7.50 -15.68
N ASP A 261 -18.78 -7.23 -15.32
CA ASP A 261 -17.62 -8.06 -15.67
C ASP A 261 -16.84 -8.37 -14.39
N ARG A 262 -16.20 -9.54 -14.32
CA ARG A 262 -15.20 -9.82 -13.26
C ARG A 262 -13.78 -9.57 -13.74
N ALA A 263 -13.64 -9.36 -15.04
CA ALA A 263 -12.39 -9.22 -15.72
C ALA A 263 -12.57 -8.72 -17.15
N ASP A 264 -11.59 -7.94 -17.59
CA ASP A 264 -11.38 -7.57 -18.98
C ASP A 264 -10.34 -8.49 -19.63
N TYR A 265 -10.57 -8.81 -20.90
CA TYR A 265 -9.66 -9.61 -21.71
C TYR A 265 -9.19 -8.80 -22.92
N PHE A 266 -7.88 -8.69 -23.10
CA PHE A 266 -7.27 -8.02 -24.26
C PHE A 266 -6.45 -9.04 -25.05
N GLY A 267 -6.67 -9.10 -26.37
CA GLY A 267 -5.89 -9.93 -27.28
C GLY A 267 -4.95 -9.10 -28.14
N PHE A 268 -3.69 -9.50 -28.22
CA PHE A 268 -2.67 -8.89 -29.06
C PHE A 268 -1.92 -9.94 -29.86
N GLN A 269 -1.78 -9.72 -31.16
CA GLN A 269 -1.00 -10.58 -32.05
C GLN A 269 0.03 -9.71 -32.80
N PRO A 270 1.28 -9.65 -32.33
CA PRO A 270 2.30 -8.91 -33.06
C PRO A 270 2.64 -9.62 -34.37
N GLU A 271 3.01 -8.85 -35.39
CA GLU A 271 3.52 -9.39 -36.66
C GLU A 271 4.86 -10.14 -36.47
N HIS A 272 5.57 -9.88 -35.37
CA HIS A 272 6.88 -10.45 -35.06
C HIS A 272 6.92 -10.95 -33.60
N PRO A 273 7.82 -11.86 -33.23
CA PRO A 273 8.06 -12.16 -31.82
C PRO A 273 8.57 -10.90 -31.09
N GLY A 274 8.06 -10.61 -29.89
CA GLY A 274 8.57 -9.50 -29.08
C GLY A 274 8.01 -9.41 -27.68
N LEU A 275 8.61 -8.56 -26.86
CA LEU A 275 8.08 -8.26 -25.54
C LEU A 275 6.90 -7.32 -25.62
N VAL A 276 5.90 -7.58 -24.78
CA VAL A 276 4.74 -6.70 -24.60
C VAL A 276 4.68 -6.29 -23.15
N PHE A 277 4.98 -5.02 -22.89
CA PHE A 277 4.83 -4.42 -21.57
C PHE A 277 3.41 -3.89 -21.44
N ALA A 278 2.66 -4.37 -20.46
CA ALA A 278 1.38 -3.78 -20.07
C ALA A 278 1.57 -2.99 -18.78
N ASN A 279 1.39 -1.68 -18.85
CA ASN A 279 1.37 -0.81 -17.67
C ASN A 279 -0.07 -0.41 -17.40
N MET A 280 -0.54 -0.70 -16.19
CA MET A 280 -1.86 -0.30 -15.76
C MET A 280 -1.74 0.93 -14.86
N ARG A 281 -2.54 1.95 -15.15
CA ARG A 281 -2.62 3.15 -14.32
C ARG A 281 -4.03 3.21 -13.74
N PRO A 282 -4.21 2.96 -12.43
CA PRO A 282 -5.50 3.20 -11.82
C PRO A 282 -5.83 4.68 -11.97
N PHE A 283 -7.07 4.99 -12.30
CA PHE A 283 -7.47 6.37 -12.51
C PHE A 283 -7.42 7.19 -11.20
N ALA A 284 -7.64 6.56 -10.03
CA ALA A 284 -7.50 7.22 -8.73
C ALA A 284 -6.12 6.92 -8.12
N PRO A 285 -5.39 7.93 -7.60
CA PRO A 285 -4.17 7.67 -6.83
C PRO A 285 -4.53 6.89 -5.56
N HIS A 286 -3.89 5.73 -5.37
CA HIS A 286 -3.92 5.03 -4.10
C HIS A 286 -3.30 5.92 -3.02
N PRO A 287 -3.83 5.96 -1.78
CA PRO A 287 -3.10 6.58 -0.66
C PRO A 287 -1.75 5.87 -0.52
N GLY A 288 -0.68 6.49 -1.02
CA GLY A 288 0.65 5.87 -1.17
C GLY A 288 1.44 6.26 -2.44
N GLY A 289 0.79 6.77 -3.49
CA GLY A 289 1.49 7.42 -4.62
C GLY A 289 2.32 6.51 -5.54
N GLU A 290 2.22 5.19 -5.45
CA GLU A 290 2.96 4.29 -6.34
C GLU A 290 2.18 4.02 -7.65
N SER A 291 2.85 4.23 -8.78
CA SER A 291 2.37 3.70 -10.06
C SER A 291 2.71 2.21 -10.13
N TRP A 292 1.68 1.39 -10.35
CA TRP A 292 1.82 -0.07 -10.43
C TRP A 292 2.35 -0.47 -11.81
N GLY A 293 3.67 -0.45 -11.98
CA GLY A 293 4.34 -0.96 -13.18
C GLY A 293 4.71 -2.43 -13.01
N GLY A 294 4.04 -3.33 -13.73
CA GLY A 294 4.43 -4.74 -13.81
C GLY A 294 5.28 -4.99 -15.07
N PHE A 295 6.37 -5.76 -14.93
CA PHE A 295 7.13 -6.24 -16.08
C PHE A 295 6.52 -7.56 -16.56
N TYR A 296 5.99 -7.56 -17.79
CA TYR A 296 5.45 -8.76 -18.42
C TYR A 296 6.27 -9.08 -19.67
N GLY A 297 6.91 -10.25 -19.69
CA GLY A 297 7.62 -10.74 -20.85
C GLY A 297 7.22 -12.18 -21.11
N ALA A 298 6.53 -12.44 -22.22
CA ALA A 298 6.33 -13.81 -22.70
C ALA A 298 7.17 -14.02 -23.97
N GLY A 299 8.26 -14.77 -23.81
CA GLY A 299 9.02 -15.40 -24.90
C GLY A 299 8.51 -16.83 -25.10
N GLY A 300 8.51 -17.30 -26.36
CA GLY A 300 7.97 -18.57 -26.87
C GLY A 300 7.62 -19.70 -25.89
N ASN A 301 6.44 -20.32 -26.07
CA ASN A 301 5.93 -21.54 -25.42
C ASN A 301 5.90 -21.59 -23.87
N GLY A 302 6.44 -20.60 -23.16
CA GLY A 302 6.40 -20.49 -21.71
C GLY A 302 5.37 -19.45 -21.25
N ILE A 303 4.50 -19.85 -20.32
CA ILE A 303 3.60 -18.92 -19.63
C ILE A 303 4.40 -18.17 -18.58
N GLY A 304 4.88 -16.97 -18.91
CA GLY A 304 5.40 -16.03 -17.91
C GLY A 304 4.25 -15.39 -17.13
N VAL A 305 3.73 -16.07 -16.10
CA VAL A 305 2.83 -15.43 -15.13
C VAL A 305 3.71 -14.76 -14.07
N THR A 306 4.01 -13.48 -14.26
CA THR A 306 4.49 -12.65 -13.15
C THR A 306 3.30 -11.89 -12.59
N GLN A 307 2.78 -12.35 -11.46
CA GLN A 307 1.83 -11.59 -10.66
C GLN A 307 2.67 -10.63 -9.80
N GLN A 308 2.68 -9.35 -10.15
CA GLN A 308 3.19 -8.33 -9.22
C GLN A 308 2.10 -7.28 -9.05
N SER A 309 1.29 -7.48 -8.02
CA SER A 309 0.40 -6.44 -7.53
C SER A 309 0.47 -6.41 -6.00
N ASP A 310 1.06 -5.36 -5.45
CA ASP A 310 0.75 -4.93 -4.08
C ASP A 310 -0.54 -4.08 -4.06
N GLY A 311 -1.34 -4.13 -5.15
CA GLY A 311 -2.58 -3.39 -5.36
C GLY A 311 -3.81 -4.27 -5.62
N PRO A 312 -5.00 -3.69 -5.86
CA PRO A 312 -6.28 -4.41 -5.94
C PRO A 312 -6.46 -5.40 -7.11
N PHE A 313 -5.54 -5.39 -8.07
CA PHE A 313 -5.77 -5.96 -9.40
C PHE A 313 -4.88 -7.16 -9.63
N ASP A 314 -5.37 -8.09 -10.43
CA ASP A 314 -4.55 -9.13 -11.02
C ASP A 314 -4.52 -8.92 -12.54
N VAL A 315 -3.34 -8.61 -13.07
CA VAL A 315 -3.07 -8.63 -14.51
C VAL A 315 -2.35 -9.94 -14.83
N ILE A 316 -3.02 -10.82 -15.56
CA ILE A 316 -2.48 -12.10 -15.99
C ILE A 316 -2.24 -12.03 -17.49
N ALA A 317 -0.97 -12.06 -17.90
CA ALA A 317 -0.59 -12.25 -19.29
C ALA A 317 -0.47 -13.74 -19.61
N TYR A 318 -1.09 -14.21 -20.70
CA TYR A 318 -0.93 -15.58 -21.19
C TYR A 318 -0.73 -15.62 -22.71
N ALA A 319 0.13 -16.52 -23.18
CA ALA A 319 0.45 -16.68 -24.60
C ALA A 319 0.17 -18.14 -25.05
N PRO A 320 -1.08 -18.48 -25.41
CA PRO A 320 -1.49 -19.87 -25.68
C PRO A 320 -0.99 -20.40 -27.03
N ALA A 321 -0.51 -19.52 -27.91
CA ALA A 321 0.12 -19.86 -29.18
C ALA A 321 1.29 -18.91 -29.45
N ALA A 322 2.33 -19.40 -30.14
CA ALA A 322 3.41 -18.55 -30.63
C ALA A 322 2.82 -17.44 -31.50
N ALA A 323 2.93 -16.19 -31.04
CA ALA A 323 2.42 -14.96 -31.64
C ALA A 323 1.08 -14.39 -31.15
N ALA A 324 0.45 -14.90 -30.08
CA ALA A 324 -0.67 -14.18 -29.46
C ALA A 324 -0.46 -14.01 -27.96
N TYR A 325 -0.59 -12.77 -27.49
CA TYR A 325 -0.59 -12.36 -26.08
C TYR A 325 -2.03 -12.07 -25.69
N PHE A 326 -2.43 -12.53 -24.52
CA PHE A 326 -3.70 -12.20 -23.92
C PHE A 326 -3.46 -11.62 -22.55
N PHE A 327 -4.15 -10.54 -22.21
CA PHE A 327 -4.09 -9.90 -20.91
C PHE A 327 -5.45 -10.03 -20.26
N HIS A 328 -5.46 -10.57 -19.06
CA HIS A 328 -6.64 -10.72 -18.22
C HIS A 328 -6.46 -9.76 -17.05
N VAL A 329 -7.23 -8.67 -17.03
CA VAL A 329 -7.23 -7.70 -15.92
C VAL A 329 -8.44 -8.02 -15.07
N SER A 330 -8.24 -8.43 -13.84
CA SER A 330 -9.34 -8.79 -12.92
C SER A 330 -9.23 -8.05 -11.60
N ASN A 331 -10.37 -7.77 -10.99
CA ASN A 331 -10.42 -7.18 -9.65
C ASN A 331 -10.27 -8.30 -8.62
N GLY A 332 -9.09 -8.39 -7.99
CA GLY A 332 -8.66 -9.54 -7.20
C GLY A 332 -9.46 -9.79 -5.92
N SER A 333 -10.19 -8.79 -5.40
CA SER A 333 -11.14 -8.97 -4.27
C SER A 333 -11.92 -7.74 -3.84
N LEU A 334 -11.71 -6.55 -4.43
CA LEU A 334 -12.32 -5.33 -3.91
C LEU A 334 -13.72 -5.09 -4.48
N ALA A 335 -14.71 -4.89 -3.60
CA ALA A 335 -16.04 -4.45 -4.00
C ALA A 335 -15.97 -2.98 -4.46
N GLY A 336 -16.04 -2.74 -5.77
CA GLY A 336 -16.07 -1.38 -6.33
C GLY A 336 -15.81 -1.35 -7.84
N THR A 337 -16.38 -0.34 -8.51
CA THR A 337 -16.06 -0.01 -9.91
C THR A 337 -14.74 0.74 -9.92
N MET A 338 -13.80 0.31 -10.76
CA MET A 338 -12.52 1.00 -10.91
C MET A 338 -12.22 1.20 -12.38
N ALA A 339 -11.90 2.45 -12.74
CA ALA A 339 -11.37 2.78 -14.05
C ALA A 339 -9.85 2.61 -14.04
N TYR A 340 -9.29 2.13 -15.15
CA TYR A 340 -7.84 2.04 -15.36
C TYR A 340 -7.47 2.39 -16.80
N ASP A 341 -6.28 2.95 -16.99
CA ASP A 341 -5.66 2.99 -18.32
C ASP A 341 -4.74 1.79 -18.47
N LEU A 342 -4.82 1.11 -19.62
CA LEU A 342 -3.90 0.04 -19.96
C LEU A 342 -3.02 0.49 -21.12
N VAL A 343 -1.76 0.76 -20.82
CA VAL A 343 -0.75 1.18 -21.78
C VAL A 343 0.06 -0.03 -22.19
N PHE A 344 -0.04 -0.43 -23.46
CA PHE A 344 0.82 -1.46 -23.99
C PHE A 344 2.02 -0.89 -24.74
N ASN A 345 3.22 -1.34 -24.39
CA ASN A 345 4.43 -1.07 -25.16
C ASN A 345 4.92 -2.37 -25.76
N TYR A 346 5.07 -2.43 -27.08
CA TYR A 346 5.63 -3.59 -27.75
C TYR A 346 7.08 -3.30 -28.16
N SER A 347 7.99 -4.19 -27.77
CA SER A 347 9.39 -4.16 -28.19
C SER A 347 9.69 -5.46 -28.95
N PRO A 348 9.81 -5.43 -30.29
CA PRO A 348 10.11 -6.62 -31.06
C PRO A 348 11.41 -7.26 -30.57
N THR A 349 11.36 -8.54 -30.20
CA THR A 349 12.56 -9.31 -29.88
C THR A 349 13.25 -9.55 -31.20
N LEU A 350 14.49 -9.07 -31.31
CA LEU A 350 15.38 -9.44 -32.40
C LEU A 350 15.88 -10.87 -32.14
N SER A 351 14.98 -11.86 -32.05
CA SER A 351 15.41 -13.25 -31.93
C SER A 351 16.08 -13.66 -33.23
N CYS A 352 17.36 -13.99 -33.16
CA CYS A 352 18.14 -14.45 -34.31
C CYS A 352 17.66 -15.80 -34.87
N GLU A 353 16.82 -16.53 -34.13
CA GLU A 353 16.19 -17.76 -34.62
C GLU A 353 15.06 -17.44 -35.62
N GLY A 354 15.39 -17.54 -36.90
CA GLY A 354 14.42 -17.47 -38.02
C GLY A 354 14.82 -16.48 -39.11
N TRP A 355 15.68 -15.52 -38.80
CA TRP A 355 16.19 -14.56 -39.76
C TRP A 355 17.67 -14.84 -40.04
N GLN A 356 17.98 -15.45 -41.19
CA GLN A 356 19.33 -15.44 -41.78
C GLN A 356 19.73 -14.01 -42.20
N ARG A 357 19.66 -13.04 -41.28
CA ARG A 357 20.14 -11.68 -41.52
C ARG A 357 21.66 -11.68 -41.29
N PRO A 358 22.45 -11.22 -42.26
CA PRO A 358 23.87 -10.94 -42.04
C PRO A 358 24.00 -9.90 -40.91
N GLY A 359 24.53 -10.31 -39.76
CA GLY A 359 24.71 -9.43 -38.59
C GLY A 359 24.03 -9.89 -37.29
N CYS A 360 23.22 -10.96 -37.32
CA CYS A 360 22.84 -11.68 -36.10
C CYS A 360 24.04 -12.51 -35.66
N GLN A 361 24.96 -11.86 -34.96
CA GLN A 361 26.09 -12.50 -34.32
C GLN A 361 25.50 -13.36 -33.19
N SER A 362 25.89 -14.64 -33.13
CA SER A 362 25.80 -15.47 -31.93
C SER A 362 26.11 -14.62 -30.70
N CYS A 363 25.54 -14.95 -29.54
CA CYS A 363 25.74 -14.27 -28.25
C CYS A 363 27.18 -14.45 -27.74
N VAL A 364 28.15 -14.15 -28.62
CA VAL A 364 29.57 -14.25 -28.41
C VAL A 364 29.96 -12.98 -27.69
N ASP A 365 30.17 -13.12 -26.40
CA ASP A 365 30.87 -12.11 -25.64
C ASP A 365 32.37 -12.41 -25.58
N ALA A 366 33.08 -11.70 -24.70
CA ALA A 366 34.52 -11.81 -24.57
C ALA A 366 34.99 -13.09 -23.85
N TYR A 367 34.07 -13.89 -23.31
CA TYR A 367 34.34 -15.02 -22.41
C TYR A 367 34.02 -16.38 -23.03
N GLU A 368 33.60 -16.40 -24.29
CA GLU A 368 33.31 -17.61 -25.04
C GLU A 368 34.59 -18.27 -25.61
N PRO A 369 34.70 -19.61 -25.64
CA PRO A 369 33.65 -20.57 -25.27
C PRO A 369 33.60 -20.82 -23.76
N ASN A 370 32.43 -20.65 -23.15
CA ASN A 370 32.14 -21.01 -21.76
C ASN A 370 30.85 -21.85 -21.63
N ASN A 371 30.37 -22.40 -22.75
CA ASN A 371 29.11 -23.12 -22.93
C ASN A 371 28.92 -24.43 -22.15
N ASN A 372 29.93 -24.91 -21.41
CA ASN A 372 29.85 -26.15 -20.66
C ASN A 372 30.77 -26.16 -19.43
N ILE A 373 30.42 -26.98 -18.43
CA ILE A 373 31.15 -27.06 -17.15
C ILE A 373 32.62 -27.52 -17.27
N ASN A 374 33.01 -28.15 -18.38
CA ASN A 374 34.39 -28.60 -18.60
C ASN A 374 35.29 -27.50 -19.21
N GLU A 375 34.68 -26.47 -19.79
CA GLU A 375 35.35 -25.31 -20.39
C GLU A 375 34.84 -24.01 -19.75
N PRO A 376 34.83 -23.86 -18.41
CA PRO A 376 34.31 -22.66 -17.78
C PRO A 376 35.31 -21.51 -17.89
N GLU A 377 34.80 -20.28 -17.98
CA GLU A 377 35.65 -19.09 -17.88
C GLU A 377 36.10 -18.88 -16.43
N ALA A 378 37.40 -18.64 -16.21
CA ALA A 378 37.93 -18.47 -14.87
C ALA A 378 37.66 -17.04 -14.36
N ILE A 379 36.95 -16.91 -13.22
CA ILE A 379 36.70 -15.62 -12.57
C ILE A 379 37.46 -15.54 -11.23
N ALA A 380 38.27 -14.50 -11.06
CA ALA A 380 38.92 -14.22 -9.79
C ALA A 380 37.94 -13.58 -8.79
N LEU A 381 38.18 -13.79 -7.49
CA LEU A 381 37.40 -13.12 -6.45
C LEU A 381 37.50 -11.59 -6.60
N ASN A 382 36.34 -10.93 -6.57
CA ASN A 382 36.12 -9.50 -6.80
C ASN A 382 36.37 -9.00 -8.24
N GLN A 383 36.67 -9.89 -9.19
CA GLN A 383 36.69 -9.53 -10.62
C GLN A 383 35.27 -9.27 -11.11
N LEU A 384 35.10 -8.20 -11.88
CA LEU A 384 33.87 -7.89 -12.60
C LEU A 384 33.99 -8.44 -14.02
N MET A 385 33.09 -9.35 -14.39
CA MET A 385 32.91 -9.82 -15.78
C MET A 385 31.83 -8.95 -16.40
N ALA A 386 32.21 -8.07 -17.33
CA ALA A 386 31.30 -7.15 -18.00
C ALA A 386 31.85 -6.69 -19.36
N PRO A 387 31.00 -6.53 -20.40
CA PRO A 387 29.63 -7.06 -20.47
C PRO A 387 29.65 -8.57 -20.73
N VAL A 388 28.69 -9.31 -20.15
CA VAL A 388 28.41 -10.72 -20.46
C VAL A 388 27.04 -10.79 -21.15
N SER A 389 26.88 -11.69 -22.11
CA SER A 389 25.60 -11.91 -22.78
C SER A 389 25.28 -13.39 -22.83
N THR A 390 24.05 -13.75 -22.49
CA THR A 390 23.51 -15.10 -22.68
C THR A 390 22.25 -15.02 -23.52
N CYS A 391 21.97 -16.03 -24.33
CA CYS A 391 20.71 -16.18 -25.03
C CYS A 391 20.18 -17.61 -25.02
N ASN A 392 19.12 -17.87 -25.78
CA ASN A 392 18.45 -19.15 -25.79
C ASN A 392 19.45 -20.29 -26.13
N ARG A 393 19.62 -21.22 -25.17
CA ARG A 393 20.58 -22.35 -25.23
C ARG A 393 22.06 -21.99 -25.13
N ASP A 394 22.37 -20.76 -24.75
CA ASP A 394 23.70 -20.35 -24.34
C ASP A 394 23.85 -20.59 -22.83
N PHE A 395 24.88 -21.33 -22.43
CA PHE A 395 25.10 -21.68 -21.03
C PHE A 395 26.42 -21.13 -20.57
N ASP A 396 26.43 -19.97 -19.92
CA ASP A 396 27.66 -19.39 -19.40
C ASP A 396 28.12 -20.10 -18.13
N PHE A 397 29.21 -20.87 -18.19
CA PHE A 397 29.85 -21.44 -17.02
C PHE A 397 31.07 -20.61 -16.60
N PHE A 398 31.08 -20.16 -15.35
CA PHE A 398 32.22 -19.51 -14.71
C PHE A 398 32.76 -20.36 -13.57
N ALA A 399 34.08 -20.50 -13.49
CA ALA A 399 34.76 -21.20 -12.41
C ALA A 399 35.46 -20.23 -11.47
N VAL A 400 35.18 -20.35 -10.17
CA VAL A 400 35.81 -19.54 -9.12
C VAL A 400 36.54 -20.44 -8.13
N GLN A 401 37.76 -20.05 -7.77
CA GLN A 401 38.54 -20.73 -6.74
C GLN A 401 38.30 -20.07 -5.37
N ILE A 402 37.70 -20.83 -4.45
CA ILE A 402 37.41 -20.37 -3.09
C ILE A 402 38.64 -20.59 -2.20
N THR A 403 39.17 -19.53 -1.56
CA THR A 403 40.48 -19.55 -0.87
C THR A 403 40.37 -19.67 0.66
N ALA A 404 39.20 -19.38 1.23
CA ALA A 404 38.92 -19.49 2.65
C ALA A 404 37.59 -20.20 2.91
N ASP A 405 37.42 -20.80 4.10
CA ASP A 405 36.13 -21.32 4.56
C ASP A 405 35.32 -20.16 5.13
N ARG A 406 34.60 -19.47 4.24
CA ARG A 406 33.69 -18.36 4.56
C ARG A 406 32.67 -18.23 3.46
N ASP A 407 31.59 -17.52 3.76
CA ASP A 407 30.53 -17.24 2.80
C ASP A 407 31.09 -16.54 1.56
N PHE A 408 30.57 -16.91 0.41
CA PHE A 408 30.81 -16.21 -0.84
C PHE A 408 29.47 -15.77 -1.42
N ARG A 409 29.53 -14.70 -2.20
CA ARG A 409 28.37 -14.05 -2.79
C ARG A 409 28.57 -13.94 -4.29
N VAL A 410 27.61 -14.44 -5.06
CA VAL A 410 27.53 -14.23 -6.51
C VAL A 410 26.52 -13.12 -6.75
N VAL A 411 26.92 -12.08 -7.47
CA VAL A 411 26.05 -10.95 -7.82
C VAL A 411 25.99 -10.85 -9.34
N VAL A 412 24.78 -10.97 -9.88
CA VAL A 412 24.46 -10.73 -11.29
C VAL A 412 23.68 -9.42 -11.36
N ASN A 413 24.25 -8.41 -12.01
CA ASN A 413 23.55 -7.15 -12.29
C ASN A 413 23.05 -7.19 -13.72
N ILE A 414 21.74 -7.36 -13.88
CA ILE A 414 21.09 -7.42 -15.18
C ILE A 414 21.01 -5.99 -15.74
N ARG A 415 21.64 -5.76 -16.90
CA ARG A 415 21.53 -4.50 -17.63
C ARG A 415 20.26 -4.48 -18.48
N MET A 416 19.95 -5.63 -19.07
CA MET A 416 18.79 -5.86 -19.91
C MET A 416 18.48 -7.36 -19.89
N MET A 417 17.21 -7.73 -19.85
CA MET A 417 16.78 -9.12 -19.92
C MET A 417 15.47 -9.21 -20.67
N LEU A 418 15.40 -10.16 -21.60
CA LEU A 418 14.27 -10.51 -22.42
C LEU A 418 14.01 -12.02 -22.23
N GLY A 419 13.36 -12.41 -21.12
CA GLY A 419 13.08 -13.81 -20.82
C GLY A 419 13.38 -14.17 -19.36
N ASP A 420 13.45 -15.46 -19.08
CA ASP A 420 13.81 -15.99 -17.76
C ASP A 420 15.30 -16.29 -17.71
N LEU A 421 16.02 -15.55 -16.87
CA LEU A 421 17.42 -15.82 -16.57
C LEU A 421 17.45 -16.82 -15.43
N ASP A 422 18.33 -17.79 -15.47
CA ASP A 422 18.52 -18.72 -14.36
C ASP A 422 19.97 -18.64 -13.90
N LEU A 423 20.16 -18.73 -12.59
CA LEU A 423 21.48 -18.78 -11.97
C LEU A 423 21.58 -20.05 -11.12
N LEU A 424 22.52 -20.92 -11.48
CA LEU A 424 22.81 -22.14 -10.74
C LEU A 424 24.24 -22.11 -10.22
N VAL A 425 24.43 -22.40 -8.94
CA VAL A 425 25.77 -22.51 -8.35
C VAL A 425 26.00 -23.95 -7.89
N THR A 426 27.09 -24.55 -8.36
CA THR A 426 27.44 -25.95 -8.06
C THR A 426 28.83 -26.00 -7.45
N ASP A 427 28.99 -26.74 -6.35
CA ASP A 427 30.30 -27.04 -5.78
C ASP A 427 30.81 -28.39 -6.35
N ASP A 428 32.12 -28.58 -6.40
CA ASP A 428 32.70 -29.84 -6.89
C ASP A 428 32.42 -31.05 -5.97
N ARG A 429 31.95 -30.80 -4.74
CA ARG A 429 31.63 -31.80 -3.72
C ARG A 429 30.15 -31.94 -3.41
N GLU A 430 29.46 -30.81 -3.35
CA GLU A 430 28.05 -30.72 -2.97
C GLU A 430 27.30 -30.33 -4.24
N GLY A 431 26.33 -31.14 -4.64
CA GLY A 431 25.61 -30.98 -5.90
C GLY A 431 24.95 -29.60 -6.09
N PRO A 432 24.24 -29.39 -7.21
CA PRO A 432 23.66 -28.09 -7.55
C PRO A 432 22.84 -27.50 -6.39
N THR A 433 23.16 -26.27 -6.00
CA THR A 433 22.43 -25.53 -4.97
C THR A 433 21.73 -24.33 -5.62
N LEU A 434 20.40 -24.28 -5.48
CA LEU A 434 19.57 -23.18 -5.96
C LEU A 434 19.14 -22.34 -4.76
N THR A 435 19.69 -21.14 -4.60
CA THR A 435 19.21 -20.17 -3.62
C THR A 435 19.44 -18.76 -4.15
N LEU A 436 18.44 -18.20 -4.83
CA LEU A 436 18.49 -16.83 -5.31
C LEU A 436 17.64 -15.91 -4.45
N VAL A 437 18.22 -14.75 -4.13
CA VAL A 437 17.49 -13.58 -3.67
C VAL A 437 17.48 -12.56 -4.82
N GLN A 438 16.29 -12.26 -5.33
CA GLN A 438 16.08 -11.25 -6.35
C GLN A 438 15.74 -9.90 -5.71
N ASN A 439 16.45 -8.84 -6.09
CA ASN A 439 16.15 -7.46 -5.70
C ASN A 439 16.19 -6.57 -6.94
N GLY A 440 15.06 -6.48 -7.64
CA GLY A 440 14.96 -5.79 -8.93
C GLY A 440 15.83 -6.44 -10.00
N LEU A 441 16.70 -5.64 -10.63
CA LEU A 441 17.67 -6.08 -11.66
C LEU A 441 18.97 -6.67 -11.07
N GLN A 442 19.07 -6.82 -9.75
CA GLN A 442 20.22 -7.45 -9.12
C GLN A 442 19.83 -8.78 -8.50
N TRP A 443 20.54 -9.83 -8.91
CA TRP A 443 20.35 -11.18 -8.40
C TRP A 443 21.54 -11.54 -7.53
N THR A 444 21.25 -12.04 -6.32
CA THR A 444 22.28 -12.40 -5.35
C THR A 444 22.10 -13.84 -4.89
N TYR A 445 23.17 -14.63 -5.02
CA TYR A 445 23.33 -15.91 -4.31
C TYR A 445 24.32 -15.72 -3.17
N THR A 446 24.01 -16.25 -1.98
CA THR A 446 24.96 -16.34 -0.87
C THR A 446 25.03 -17.78 -0.40
N GLY A 447 26.22 -18.35 -0.37
CA GLY A 447 26.44 -19.72 0.09
C GLY A 447 27.74 -19.84 0.84
N ARG A 448 27.89 -20.92 1.59
CA ARG A 448 29.15 -21.27 2.26
C ARG A 448 29.78 -22.43 1.53
N VAL A 449 31.06 -22.31 1.19
CA VAL A 449 31.82 -23.33 0.47
C VAL A 449 33.09 -23.65 1.25
N ALA A 450 33.47 -24.92 1.25
CA ALA A 450 34.68 -25.37 1.93
C ALA A 450 35.93 -24.70 1.33
N ARG A 451 36.93 -24.43 2.17
CA ARG A 451 38.24 -23.92 1.71
C ARG A 451 38.80 -24.82 0.60
N ASN A 452 39.36 -24.19 -0.43
CA ASN A 452 39.99 -24.83 -1.59
C ASN A 452 39.02 -25.65 -2.47
N ALA A 453 37.70 -25.48 -2.33
CA ALA A 453 36.78 -26.05 -3.30
C ALA A 453 36.69 -25.17 -4.56
N ARG A 454 36.41 -25.81 -5.70
CA ARG A 454 36.16 -25.13 -6.97
C ARG A 454 34.66 -25.08 -7.18
N SER A 455 34.11 -23.87 -7.22
CA SER A 455 32.69 -23.67 -7.47
C SER A 455 32.46 -23.22 -8.91
N PHE A 456 31.33 -23.62 -9.47
CA PHE A 456 30.88 -23.28 -10.81
C PHE A 456 29.61 -22.46 -10.71
N VAL A 457 29.58 -21.34 -11.41
CA VAL A 457 28.40 -20.50 -11.60
C VAL A 457 27.93 -20.73 -13.02
N ARG A 458 26.71 -21.23 -13.19
CA ARG A 458 26.05 -21.37 -14.49
C ARG A 458 24.97 -20.30 -14.60
N VAL A 459 25.10 -19.42 -15.57
CA VAL A 459 24.05 -18.48 -15.97
C VAL A 459 23.48 -18.95 -17.30
N TYR A 460 22.16 -19.03 -17.43
CA TYR A 460 21.55 -19.50 -18.68
C TYR A 460 20.14 -18.94 -18.84
N MET A 461 19.59 -19.04 -20.05
CA MET A 461 18.22 -18.64 -20.35
C MET A 461 17.45 -19.71 -21.11
N ASP A 462 16.16 -19.84 -20.78
CA ASP A 462 15.22 -20.69 -21.52
C ASP A 462 13.76 -20.17 -21.43
N PRO A 463 13.23 -19.48 -22.46
CA PRO A 463 13.91 -18.83 -23.60
C PRO A 463 14.25 -17.36 -23.32
N GLY A 464 15.21 -16.80 -24.05
CA GLY A 464 15.44 -15.34 -24.03
C GLY A 464 16.82 -14.84 -24.43
N GLU A 465 17.10 -13.59 -24.08
CA GLU A 465 18.43 -12.95 -24.14
C GLU A 465 18.63 -12.01 -22.94
N ALA A 466 19.82 -12.01 -22.34
CA ALA A 466 20.17 -11.13 -21.23
C ALA A 466 21.58 -10.60 -21.37
N PHE A 467 21.74 -9.32 -21.02
CA PHE A 467 23.02 -8.64 -20.85
C PHE A 467 23.23 -8.37 -19.37
N TYR A 468 24.33 -8.86 -18.81
CA TYR A 468 24.56 -8.78 -17.39
C TYR A 468 26.02 -8.56 -17.04
N ASP A 469 26.24 -8.10 -15.81
CA ASP A 469 27.55 -8.05 -15.19
C ASP A 469 27.60 -9.09 -14.06
N LEU A 470 28.63 -9.93 -14.06
CA LEU A 470 28.83 -10.95 -13.04
C LEU A 470 30.00 -10.57 -12.13
N ARG A 471 29.81 -10.70 -10.82
CA ARG A 471 30.88 -10.58 -9.84
C ARG A 471 30.72 -11.62 -8.74
N VAL A 472 31.81 -12.30 -8.41
CA VAL A 472 31.88 -13.19 -7.25
C VAL A 472 32.74 -12.54 -6.17
N THR A 473 32.20 -12.39 -4.96
CA THR A 473 32.92 -11.83 -3.81
C THR A 473 33.00 -12.86 -2.69
N GLN A 474 34.05 -12.79 -1.87
CA GLN A 474 34.24 -13.65 -0.71
C GLN A 474 34.68 -12.85 0.51
#